data_AF-A0A957RT49-F1
#
_entry.id   AF-A0A957RT49-F1
#
_cell.length_a   1.000
_cell.length_b   1.000
_cell.length_c   1.000
_cell.angle_alpha   90.00
_cell.angle_beta   90.00
_cell.angle_gamma   90.00
#
_symmetry.space_group_name_H-M   'P 1'
#
loop_
_entity.id
_entity.type
_entity.pdbx_description
1 polymer ?
#
loop_
_entity_poly.entity_id
_entity_poly.type
_entity_poly.pdbx_seq_one_letter_code
_entity_poly.pdbx_strand_id
1 'polypeptide(L)'
;MDRGYDCGAAGMAGGVQVTDVASGDGNGDEDGQYLSATAPGQASEAVRLRPEAPGDSSCALVSAVEAAPPAQGEAPGKARPAKAVVYHSQNYKQQLLLIDVQALIDGASSAPDPLPALLESYGIDDAYLAACRAACAALDGAIADRRQAMAEKVAAVARQAQADATARRIYAGLRKVARTVLRTSPEQIALGLDEEASGDTALFLAGARHAVAAAQQEPYASRLAAATWNAERLALAGATLDALAAAILARQEAEQVAIEATRARNAAAVKVRRRARQLRVAIELLLGQHPELSRPVWF
;
A
#
# COMPACT_ATOMS: atom_id res chain seq x y z
N MET A 1 64.09 50.84 -15.04
CA MET A 1 62.98 51.08 -15.98
C MET A 1 62.11 49.82 -15.92
N ASP A 2 61.04 49.83 -15.11
CA ASP A 2 59.68 50.27 -15.50
C ASP A 2 59.07 49.28 -16.52
N ARG A 3 57.88 48.66 -16.41
CA ARG A 3 56.69 48.58 -15.53
C ARG A 3 56.07 47.20 -15.85
N GLY A 4 55.42 46.43 -14.97
CA GLY A 4 54.18 46.76 -14.28
C GLY A 4 53.00 46.81 -15.26
N TYR A 5 52.19 45.74 -15.35
CA TYR A 5 50.72 45.84 -15.44
C TYR A 5 50.06 44.53 -15.02
N ASP A 6 49.34 44.68 -13.91
CA ASP A 6 48.30 43.84 -13.34
C ASP A 6 46.98 44.15 -14.08
N CYS A 7 46.10 43.16 -14.27
CA CYS A 7 44.65 43.33 -14.45
C CYS A 7 43.95 41.97 -14.53
N GLY A 8 43.04 41.73 -13.58
CA GLY A 8 42.27 40.49 -13.45
C GLY A 8 40.89 40.51 -14.10
N ALA A 9 40.20 39.37 -13.98
CA ALA A 9 38.75 39.18 -14.06
C ALA A 9 38.47 37.78 -13.46
N ALA A 10 37.95 37.67 -12.24
CA ALA A 10 36.52 37.65 -11.91
C ALA A 10 35.78 36.39 -12.42
N GLY A 11 35.70 35.37 -11.55
CA GLY A 11 34.84 34.20 -11.72
C GLY A 11 34.20 33.84 -10.37
N MET A 12 33.04 34.43 -10.11
CA MET A 12 32.19 34.18 -8.94
C MET A 12 31.63 32.74 -8.97
N ALA A 13 31.99 31.92 -7.99
CA ALA A 13 31.27 30.70 -7.67
C ALA A 13 30.45 30.94 -6.39
N GLY A 14 29.14 31.14 -6.56
CA GLY A 14 28.18 31.24 -5.46
C GLY A 14 27.98 29.89 -4.80
N GLY A 15 28.42 29.78 -3.54
CA GLY A 15 28.09 28.66 -2.67
C GLY A 15 26.63 28.72 -2.26
N VAL A 16 25.88 27.69 -2.61
CA VAL A 16 24.51 27.45 -2.16
C VAL A 16 24.54 27.17 -0.65
N GLN A 17 23.89 28.03 0.13
CA GLN A 17 23.60 27.79 1.53
C GLN A 17 22.48 26.74 1.64
N VAL A 18 22.76 25.67 2.38
CA VAL A 18 21.77 24.71 2.85
C VAL A 18 21.06 25.37 4.04
N THR A 19 19.79 25.74 3.86
CA THR A 19 18.91 26.13 4.95
C THR A 19 18.12 24.91 5.43
N ASP A 20 18.25 24.65 6.74
CA ASP A 20 17.38 23.79 7.54
C ASP A 20 15.90 24.11 7.26
N VAL A 21 15.13 23.10 6.86
CA VAL A 21 13.67 23.17 6.84
C VAL A 21 13.16 22.50 8.12
N ALA A 22 12.75 23.37 9.04
CA ALA A 22 12.03 23.03 10.25
C ALA A 22 10.69 22.34 9.93
N SER A 23 10.40 21.30 10.72
CA SER A 23 9.08 20.69 10.87
C SER A 23 8.05 21.75 11.27
N GLY A 24 7.12 22.04 10.37
CA GLY A 24 5.93 22.86 10.64
C GLY A 24 4.69 21.98 10.73
N ASP A 25 4.14 21.84 11.94
CA ASP A 25 2.78 21.36 12.17
C ASP A 25 1.77 22.36 11.58
N GLY A 26 1.29 22.06 10.38
CA GLY A 26 0.25 22.83 9.70
C GLY A 26 -1.14 22.36 10.08
N ASN A 27 -1.72 22.98 11.10
CA ASN A 27 -3.15 23.01 11.37
C ASN A 27 -3.76 23.99 10.36
N GLY A 28 -4.51 23.49 9.37
CA GLY A 28 -5.10 24.28 8.29
C GLY A 28 -6.58 23.99 8.15
N ASP A 29 -7.39 24.90 8.70
CA ASP A 29 -8.79 25.09 8.35
C ASP A 29 -8.91 25.38 6.84
N GLU A 30 -9.74 24.60 6.14
CA GLU A 30 -10.22 24.97 4.81
C GLU A 30 -11.74 24.85 4.76
N ASP A 31 -12.35 26.01 4.96
CA ASP A 31 -13.68 26.33 4.48
C ASP A 31 -13.67 26.46 2.96
N GLY A 32 -14.60 25.72 2.32
CA GLY A 32 -15.41 26.24 1.23
C GLY A 32 -14.76 26.46 -0.14
N GLN A 33 -14.95 25.50 -1.03
CA GLN A 33 -15.47 25.78 -2.38
C GLN A 33 -16.20 24.56 -2.95
N TYR A 34 -17.54 24.61 -2.88
CA TYR A 34 -18.45 23.73 -3.59
C TYR A 34 -18.79 24.37 -4.94
N LEU A 35 -18.35 23.78 -6.05
CA LEU A 35 -19.04 23.93 -7.33
C LEU A 35 -19.04 22.62 -8.13
N SER A 36 -20.26 22.14 -8.34
CA SER A 36 -20.76 21.42 -9.52
C SER A 36 -20.13 20.07 -9.91
N ALA A 37 -20.74 18.98 -9.45
CA ALA A 37 -20.66 17.68 -10.11
C ALA A 37 -22.00 17.35 -10.78
N THR A 38 -21.98 17.29 -12.11
CA THR A 38 -23.01 16.75 -12.99
C THR A 38 -23.11 15.23 -12.79
N ALA A 39 -24.33 14.69 -12.73
CA ALA A 39 -24.61 13.27 -12.58
C ALA A 39 -24.07 12.41 -13.75
N PRO A 40 -23.70 11.15 -13.47
CA PRO A 40 -24.37 10.02 -14.10
C PRO A 40 -24.76 8.97 -13.04
N GLY A 41 -25.83 8.20 -13.18
CA GLY A 41 -26.11 7.31 -14.31
C GLY A 41 -26.03 5.89 -13.76
N GLN A 42 -27.07 5.10 -14.04
CA GLN A 42 -27.46 3.88 -13.35
C GLN A 42 -26.45 2.72 -13.40
N ALA A 43 -26.53 1.90 -12.34
CA ALA A 43 -26.49 0.43 -12.28
C ALA A 43 -25.50 -0.35 -13.17
N SER A 44 -24.66 -1.16 -12.50
CA SER A 44 -24.32 -2.49 -12.98
C SER A 44 -24.03 -3.42 -11.80
N GLU A 45 -24.93 -4.40 -11.67
CA GLU A 45 -24.90 -5.57 -10.82
C GLU A 45 -23.75 -6.49 -11.27
N ALA A 46 -22.75 -6.68 -10.41
CA ALA A 46 -21.66 -7.62 -10.66
C ALA A 46 -21.78 -8.80 -9.69
N VAL A 47 -22.40 -9.87 -10.18
CA VAL A 47 -22.40 -11.22 -9.62
C VAL A 47 -20.95 -11.66 -9.39
N ARG A 48 -20.52 -11.78 -8.13
CA ARG A 48 -19.26 -12.45 -7.76
C ARG A 48 -19.55 -13.93 -7.51
N LEU A 49 -19.31 -14.76 -8.52
CA LEU A 49 -19.16 -16.20 -8.36
C LEU A 49 -17.89 -16.50 -7.56
N ARG A 50 -18.07 -17.28 -6.50
CA ARG A 50 -17.07 -17.83 -5.60
C ARG A 50 -16.40 -19.04 -6.28
N PRO A 51 -15.07 -19.10 -6.45
CA PRO A 51 -14.44 -20.33 -6.91
C PRO A 51 -14.29 -21.32 -5.76
N GLU A 52 -14.76 -22.55 -6.00
CA GLU A 52 -14.59 -23.72 -5.15
C GLU A 52 -13.11 -24.16 -5.11
N ALA A 53 -12.69 -24.64 -3.95
CA ALA A 53 -11.36 -25.18 -3.70
C ALA A 53 -11.27 -26.64 -4.17
N PRO A 54 -10.14 -27.08 -4.79
CA PRO A 54 -9.87 -28.49 -4.93
C PRO A 54 -8.91 -28.99 -3.85
N GLY A 55 -9.40 -29.98 -3.09
CA GLY A 55 -8.82 -31.32 -3.09
C GLY A 55 -7.50 -31.54 -2.35
N ASP A 56 -7.61 -32.22 -1.21
CA ASP A 56 -6.56 -33.01 -0.57
C ASP A 56 -5.71 -33.81 -1.56
N SER A 57 -4.39 -33.76 -1.39
CA SER A 57 -3.51 -34.83 -1.85
C SER A 57 -2.31 -35.00 -0.92
N SER A 58 -2.45 -36.01 -0.07
CA SER A 58 -1.43 -36.63 0.76
C SER A 58 -0.35 -37.26 -0.11
N CYS A 59 0.92 -36.92 0.17
CA CYS A 59 2.05 -37.78 -0.13
C CYS A 59 3.01 -37.78 1.06
N ALA A 60 3.03 -38.92 1.75
CA ALA A 60 3.97 -39.27 2.79
C ALA A 60 5.40 -39.35 2.25
N LEU A 61 6.38 -38.77 2.98
CA LEU A 61 7.80 -39.11 2.85
C LEU A 61 8.46 -39.15 4.23
N VAL A 62 8.54 -40.38 4.73
CA VAL A 62 9.64 -41.04 5.47
C VAL A 62 10.60 -40.12 6.26
N SER A 63 10.52 -40.23 7.59
CA SER A 63 11.57 -39.80 8.51
C SER A 63 12.80 -40.70 8.41
N ALA A 64 13.96 -40.12 8.12
CA ALA A 64 15.26 -40.64 8.51
C ALA A 64 15.96 -39.55 9.32
N VAL A 65 15.97 -39.70 10.64
CA VAL A 65 16.77 -38.88 11.56
C VAL A 65 18.14 -39.55 11.62
N GLU A 66 19.10 -38.99 10.89
CA GLU A 66 20.52 -39.25 11.07
C GLU A 66 21.10 -38.11 11.92
N ALA A 67 21.66 -38.49 13.07
CA ALA A 67 22.13 -37.59 14.10
C ALA A 67 23.41 -36.86 13.67
N ALA A 68 23.35 -35.52 13.64
CA ALA A 68 24.52 -34.66 13.53
C ALA A 68 25.10 -34.35 14.93
N PRO A 69 26.44 -34.27 15.08
CA PRO A 69 27.11 -34.04 16.37
C PRO A 69 26.93 -32.61 16.90
N PRO A 70 27.06 -32.37 18.21
CA PRO A 70 26.80 -31.06 18.82
C PRO A 70 27.84 -30.03 18.40
N ALA A 71 27.37 -28.94 17.77
CA ALA A 71 28.17 -27.75 17.50
C ALA A 71 28.50 -27.03 18.81
N GLN A 72 29.80 -26.79 19.01
CA GLN A 72 30.37 -26.03 20.11
C GLN A 72 30.14 -24.52 19.93
N GLY A 73 29.72 -23.87 21.02
CA GLY A 73 30.10 -22.50 21.39
C GLY A 73 29.81 -21.37 20.39
N GLU A 74 28.56 -20.91 20.32
CA GLU A 74 28.23 -19.62 19.72
C GLU A 74 28.08 -18.56 20.84
N ALA A 75 28.92 -17.53 20.79
CA ALA A 75 28.92 -16.40 21.71
C ALA A 75 27.56 -15.68 21.71
N PRO A 76 27.16 -15.02 22.82
CA PRO A 76 25.87 -14.33 22.91
C PRO A 76 25.81 -13.19 21.87
N GLY A 77 25.14 -13.48 20.76
CA GLY A 77 24.84 -12.53 19.70
C GLY A 77 24.03 -11.37 20.27
N LYS A 78 24.51 -10.14 20.01
CA LYS A 78 23.82 -8.89 20.37
C LYS A 78 22.34 -9.01 19.99
N ALA A 79 21.47 -8.94 21.00
CA ALA A 79 20.03 -8.98 20.83
C ALA A 79 19.61 -7.97 19.76
N ARG A 80 19.04 -8.47 18.65
CA ARG A 80 18.41 -7.62 17.63
C ARG A 80 17.39 -6.75 18.36
N PRO A 81 17.42 -5.41 18.23
CA PRO A 81 16.46 -4.56 18.90
C PRO A 81 15.06 -4.99 18.48
N ALA A 82 14.19 -5.20 19.46
CA ALA A 82 12.80 -5.55 19.23
C ALA A 82 12.21 -4.52 18.27
N LYS A 83 11.66 -4.97 17.14
CA LYS A 83 10.98 -4.08 16.18
C LYS A 83 9.89 -3.34 16.96
N ALA A 84 9.91 -2.00 16.88
CA ALA A 84 8.89 -1.17 17.50
C ALA A 84 7.51 -1.59 16.99
N VAL A 85 6.59 -1.84 17.92
CA VAL A 85 5.18 -2.07 17.59
C VAL A 85 4.64 -0.78 16.99
N VAL A 86 4.29 -0.82 15.70
CA VAL A 86 3.73 0.34 15.01
C VAL A 86 2.26 0.48 15.43
N TYR A 87 1.98 1.42 16.32
CA TYR A 87 0.61 1.72 16.75
C TYR A 87 -0.18 2.41 15.62
N HIS A 88 -1.30 1.82 15.20
CA HIS A 88 -2.20 2.38 14.20
C HIS A 88 -3.15 3.43 14.80
N SER A 89 -2.61 4.53 15.33
CA SER A 89 -3.34 5.58 16.07
C SER A 89 -4.50 6.22 15.30
N GLN A 90 -4.44 6.26 13.98
CA GLN A 90 -5.50 6.83 13.14
C GLN A 90 -6.82 6.04 13.20
N ASN A 91 -6.73 4.72 13.37
CA ASN A 91 -7.88 3.84 13.39
C ASN A 91 -8.70 4.03 14.68
N TYR A 92 -7.99 4.20 15.80
CA TYR A 92 -8.57 4.48 17.10
C TYR A 92 -9.35 5.81 17.12
N LYS A 93 -8.78 6.89 16.57
CA LYS A 93 -9.48 8.19 16.49
C LYS A 93 -10.79 8.13 15.70
N GLN A 94 -10.85 7.28 14.67
CA GLN A 94 -12.06 7.12 13.85
C GLN A 94 -13.11 6.27 14.55
N GLN A 95 -12.69 5.27 15.32
CA GLN A 95 -13.59 4.49 16.17
C GLN A 95 -14.18 5.35 17.30
N LEU A 96 -13.37 6.19 17.94
CA LEU A 96 -13.87 7.15 18.92
C LEU A 96 -14.91 8.09 18.31
N LEU A 97 -14.64 8.65 17.12
CA LEU A 97 -15.61 9.47 16.41
C LEU A 97 -16.94 8.72 16.18
N LEU A 98 -16.91 7.44 15.81
CA LEU A 98 -18.14 6.65 15.62
C LEU A 98 -18.90 6.49 16.93
N ILE A 99 -18.21 6.15 18.02
CA ILE A 99 -18.82 6.01 19.36
C ILE A 99 -19.47 7.32 19.79
N ASP A 100 -18.75 8.44 19.68
CA ASP A 100 -19.24 9.76 20.09
C ASP A 100 -20.48 10.17 19.28
N VAL A 101 -20.50 9.91 17.98
CA VAL A 101 -21.63 10.30 17.11
C VAL A 101 -22.81 9.35 17.27
N GLN A 102 -22.59 8.07 17.53
CA GLN A 102 -23.67 7.13 17.86
C GLN A 102 -24.34 7.52 19.17
N ALA A 103 -23.56 7.80 20.22
CA ALA A 103 -24.10 8.28 21.49
C ALA A 103 -24.91 9.58 21.33
N LEU A 104 -24.43 10.50 20.50
CA LEU A 104 -25.14 11.74 20.16
C LEU A 104 -26.49 11.48 19.46
N ILE A 105 -26.52 10.59 18.47
CA ILE A 105 -27.74 10.22 17.74
C ILE A 105 -28.73 9.53 18.68
N ASP A 106 -28.24 8.61 19.51
CA ASP A 106 -29.08 7.85 20.43
C ASP A 106 -29.67 8.77 21.51
N GLY A 107 -28.87 9.70 22.05
CA GLY A 107 -29.33 10.74 22.98
C GLY A 107 -30.39 11.66 22.37
N ALA A 108 -30.22 12.07 21.10
CA ALA A 108 -31.24 12.86 20.40
C ALA A 108 -32.55 12.07 20.18
N SER A 109 -32.45 10.79 19.81
CA SER A 109 -33.62 9.95 19.53
C SER A 109 -34.38 9.49 20.78
N SER A 110 -33.72 9.45 21.94
CA SER A 110 -34.30 9.00 23.21
C SER A 110 -34.63 10.16 24.17
N ALA A 111 -34.55 11.39 23.67
CA ALA A 111 -34.84 12.56 24.47
C ALA A 111 -36.30 12.58 24.96
N PRO A 112 -36.56 13.00 26.21
CA PRO A 112 -37.91 13.14 26.72
C PRO A 112 -38.64 14.33 26.07
N ASP A 113 -39.97 14.26 26.03
CA ASP A 113 -40.82 15.38 25.60
C ASP A 113 -40.54 16.65 26.42
N PRO A 114 -40.63 17.86 25.82
CA PRO A 114 -41.04 18.14 24.44
C PRO A 114 -39.87 18.22 23.42
N LEU A 115 -38.66 17.79 23.79
CA LEU A 115 -37.46 18.00 22.96
C LEU A 115 -37.54 17.36 21.55
N PRO A 116 -38.08 16.13 21.36
CA PRO A 116 -38.22 15.55 20.03
C PRO A 116 -39.08 16.39 19.08
N ALA A 117 -40.22 16.91 19.55
CA ALA A 117 -41.09 17.77 18.75
C ALA A 117 -40.39 19.09 18.38
N LEU A 118 -39.57 19.63 19.29
CA LEU A 118 -38.75 20.81 19.00
C LEU A 118 -37.66 20.50 17.97
N LEU A 119 -36.96 19.37 18.09
CA LEU A 119 -35.96 18.95 17.11
C LEU A 119 -36.55 18.77 15.71
N GLU A 120 -37.74 18.19 15.62
CA GLU A 120 -38.47 18.05 14.36
C GLU A 120 -38.78 19.42 13.72
N SER A 121 -39.16 20.42 14.51
CA SER A 121 -39.39 21.79 14.00
C SER A 121 -38.13 22.46 13.42
N TYR A 122 -36.94 21.99 13.83
CA TYR A 122 -35.63 22.40 13.29
C TYR A 122 -35.14 21.50 12.14
N GLY A 123 -35.99 20.58 11.65
CA GLY A 123 -35.67 19.64 10.57
C GLY A 123 -34.78 18.47 11.00
N ILE A 124 -34.67 18.22 12.30
CA ILE A 124 -34.01 17.02 12.87
C ILE A 124 -35.11 16.02 13.19
N ASP A 125 -35.61 15.39 12.14
CA ASP A 125 -36.60 14.32 12.20
C ASP A 125 -35.95 12.93 12.20
N ASP A 126 -36.77 11.89 12.27
CA ASP A 126 -36.31 10.49 12.21
C ASP A 126 -35.55 10.19 10.90
N ALA A 127 -35.93 10.83 9.79
CA ALA A 127 -35.25 10.65 8.51
C ALA A 127 -33.83 11.24 8.54
N TYR A 128 -33.63 12.40 9.17
CA TYR A 128 -32.32 12.99 9.40
C TYR A 128 -31.45 12.09 10.29
N LEU A 129 -32.00 11.60 11.41
CA LEU A 129 -31.26 10.70 12.30
C LEU A 129 -30.91 9.38 11.62
N ALA A 130 -31.81 8.81 10.80
CA ALA A 130 -31.52 7.65 9.97
C ALA A 130 -30.39 7.93 8.96
N ALA A 131 -30.36 9.11 8.32
CA ALA A 131 -29.27 9.51 7.44
C ALA A 131 -27.93 9.67 8.17
N CYS A 132 -27.93 10.12 9.43
CA CYS A 132 -26.75 10.15 10.29
C CYS A 132 -26.24 8.74 10.60
N ARG A 133 -27.13 7.81 10.98
CA ARG A 133 -26.76 6.39 11.21
C ARG A 133 -26.18 5.75 9.96
N ALA A 134 -26.78 6.01 8.79
CA ALA A 134 -26.25 5.54 7.50
C ALA A 134 -24.85 6.09 7.20
N ALA A 135 -24.57 7.36 7.56
CA ALA A 135 -23.23 7.93 7.43
C ALA A 135 -22.21 7.27 8.37
N CYS A 136 -22.59 6.94 9.61
CA CYS A 136 -21.75 6.19 10.53
C CYS A 136 -21.45 4.78 10.01
N ALA A 137 -22.46 4.05 9.52
CA ALA A 137 -22.29 2.74 8.92
C ALA A 137 -21.35 2.78 7.68
N ALA A 138 -21.48 3.81 6.84
CA ALA A 138 -20.59 4.00 5.70
C ALA A 138 -19.13 4.27 6.12
N LEU A 139 -18.92 5.03 7.21
CA LEU A 139 -17.58 5.24 7.75
C LEU A 139 -16.99 3.94 8.32
N ASP A 140 -17.77 3.16 9.07
CA ASP A 140 -17.32 1.88 9.61
C ASP A 140 -16.91 0.90 8.49
N GLY A 141 -17.74 0.77 7.45
CA GLY A 141 -17.41 0.01 6.25
C GLY A 141 -16.11 0.50 5.59
N ALA A 142 -15.95 1.81 5.40
CA ALA A 142 -14.74 2.37 4.79
C ALA A 142 -13.48 2.17 5.66
N ILE A 143 -13.60 2.09 6.99
CA ILE A 143 -12.50 1.72 7.89
C ILE A 143 -12.10 0.26 7.65
N ALA A 144 -13.08 -0.65 7.57
CA ALA A 144 -12.84 -2.07 7.30
C ALA A 144 -12.19 -2.28 5.93
N ASP A 145 -12.74 -1.67 4.87
CA ASP A 145 -12.20 -1.75 3.50
C ASP A 145 -10.75 -1.27 3.44
N ARG A 146 -10.43 -0.16 4.12
CA ARG A 146 -9.05 0.32 4.21
C ARG A 146 -8.13 -0.68 4.90
N ARG A 147 -8.57 -1.33 5.98
CA ARG A 147 -7.75 -2.34 6.68
C ARG A 147 -7.45 -3.50 5.75
N GLN A 148 -8.46 -3.98 5.02
CA GLN A 148 -8.31 -5.06 4.05
C GLN A 148 -7.35 -4.67 2.91
N ALA A 149 -7.55 -3.49 2.30
CA ALA A 149 -6.68 -2.99 1.23
C ALA A 149 -5.21 -2.84 1.69
N MET A 150 -4.99 -2.38 2.92
CA MET A 150 -3.64 -2.29 3.49
C MET A 150 -3.01 -3.68 3.71
N ALA A 151 -3.79 -4.66 4.17
CA ALA A 151 -3.32 -6.04 4.34
C ALA A 151 -2.94 -6.66 2.99
N GLU A 152 -3.77 -6.45 1.96
CA GLU A 152 -3.50 -6.90 0.58
C GLU A 152 -2.25 -6.23 -0.01
N LYS A 153 -2.06 -4.93 0.21
CA LYS A 153 -0.83 -4.22 -0.17
C LYS A 153 0.40 -4.86 0.46
N VAL A 154 0.37 -5.13 1.77
CA VAL A 154 1.49 -5.79 2.48
C VAL A 154 1.76 -7.19 1.92
N ALA A 155 0.72 -7.98 1.67
CA ALA A 155 0.85 -9.29 1.06
C ALA A 155 1.43 -9.22 -0.37
N ALA A 156 1.03 -8.22 -1.16
CA ALA A 156 1.56 -8.00 -2.51
C ALA A 156 3.04 -7.63 -2.50
N VAL A 157 3.49 -6.79 -1.55
CA VAL A 157 4.92 -6.47 -1.35
C VAL A 157 5.72 -7.73 -1.04
N ALA A 158 5.23 -8.59 -0.14
CA ALA A 158 5.89 -9.84 0.22
C ALA A 158 5.99 -10.80 -0.98
N ARG A 159 4.90 -10.94 -1.76
CA ARG A 159 4.87 -11.77 -2.98
C ARG A 159 5.85 -11.27 -4.03
N GLN A 160 5.92 -9.95 -4.26
CA GLN A 160 6.91 -9.38 -5.18
C GLN A 160 8.34 -9.67 -4.72
N ALA A 161 8.66 -9.50 -3.43
CA ALA A 161 10.00 -9.77 -2.92
C ALA A 161 10.40 -11.25 -3.09
N GLN A 162 9.46 -12.18 -2.87
CA GLN A 162 9.70 -13.61 -3.11
C GLN A 162 9.90 -13.93 -4.60
N ALA A 163 9.10 -13.33 -5.47
CA ALA A 163 9.23 -13.49 -6.92
C ALA A 163 10.56 -12.93 -7.41
N ASP A 164 11.00 -11.77 -6.90
CA ASP A 164 12.29 -11.15 -7.26
C ASP A 164 13.46 -12.04 -6.85
N ALA A 165 13.47 -12.52 -5.60
CA ALA A 165 14.50 -13.43 -5.11
C ALA A 165 14.59 -14.71 -5.95
N THR A 166 13.44 -15.26 -6.36
CA THR A 166 13.36 -16.48 -7.18
C THR A 166 13.88 -16.22 -8.60
N ALA A 167 13.42 -15.14 -9.22
CA ALA A 167 13.86 -14.72 -10.55
C ALA A 167 15.38 -14.47 -10.60
N ARG A 168 15.92 -13.74 -9.62
CA ARG A 168 17.37 -13.48 -9.51
C ARG A 168 18.18 -14.76 -9.35
N ARG A 169 17.70 -15.72 -8.55
CA ARG A 169 18.38 -17.00 -8.35
C ARG A 169 18.43 -17.82 -9.64
N ILE A 170 17.31 -17.93 -10.35
CA ILE A 170 17.25 -18.67 -11.62
C ILE A 170 18.13 -17.99 -12.68
N TYR A 171 18.05 -16.65 -12.79
CA TYR A 171 18.87 -15.90 -13.74
C TYR A 171 20.37 -16.00 -13.42
N ALA A 172 20.77 -15.93 -12.15
CA ALA A 172 22.17 -16.15 -11.75
C ALA A 172 22.65 -17.56 -12.15
N GLY A 173 21.79 -18.58 -12.02
CA GLY A 173 22.06 -19.94 -12.51
C GLY A 173 22.30 -19.98 -14.02
N LEU A 174 21.45 -19.31 -14.80
CA LEU A 174 21.61 -19.19 -16.26
C LEU A 174 22.96 -18.54 -16.59
N ARG A 175 23.25 -17.37 -16.01
CA ARG A 175 24.50 -16.64 -16.27
C ARG A 175 25.74 -17.48 -15.93
N LYS A 176 25.69 -18.21 -14.81
CA LYS A 176 26.81 -19.05 -14.38
C LYS A 176 27.11 -20.16 -15.40
N VAL A 177 26.08 -20.82 -15.93
CA VAL A 177 26.26 -21.86 -16.96
C VAL A 177 26.61 -21.24 -18.30
N ALA A 178 25.92 -20.17 -18.70
CA ALA A 178 26.18 -19.52 -19.98
C ALA A 178 27.63 -19.02 -20.08
N ARG A 179 28.19 -18.42 -19.03
CA ARG A 179 29.59 -17.98 -19.01
C ARG A 179 30.63 -19.11 -19.10
N THR A 180 30.29 -20.35 -18.72
CA THR A 180 31.25 -21.47 -18.84
C THR A 180 31.30 -22.05 -20.25
N VAL A 181 30.17 -22.02 -20.95
CA VAL A 181 29.97 -22.59 -22.29
C VAL A 181 30.21 -21.58 -23.40
N LEU A 182 29.78 -20.33 -23.19
CA LEU A 182 29.86 -19.24 -24.15
C LEU A 182 31.03 -18.32 -23.79
N ARG A 183 32.19 -18.61 -24.40
CA ARG A 183 33.47 -18.00 -24.01
C ARG A 183 33.90 -16.85 -24.91
N THR A 184 33.28 -16.69 -26.08
CA THR A 184 33.67 -15.62 -27.00
C THR A 184 32.98 -14.31 -26.62
N SER A 185 33.67 -13.19 -26.81
CA SER A 185 33.13 -11.85 -26.52
C SER A 185 31.80 -11.57 -27.23
N PRO A 186 31.60 -11.91 -28.52
CA PRO A 186 30.32 -11.72 -29.20
C PRO A 186 29.16 -12.52 -28.56
N GLU A 187 29.42 -13.75 -28.09
CA GLU A 187 28.40 -14.56 -27.42
C GLU A 187 28.04 -14.01 -26.04
N GLN A 188 29.03 -13.48 -25.32
CA GLN A 188 28.80 -12.86 -24.02
C GLN A 188 27.98 -11.58 -24.15
N ILE A 189 28.30 -10.72 -25.11
CA ILE A 189 27.54 -9.50 -25.40
C ILE A 189 26.11 -9.83 -25.82
N ALA A 190 25.93 -10.82 -26.71
CA ALA A 190 24.60 -11.19 -27.21
C ALA A 190 23.63 -11.63 -26.11
N LEU A 191 24.14 -12.23 -25.02
CA LEU A 191 23.34 -12.64 -23.86
C LEU A 191 23.47 -11.67 -22.66
N GLY A 192 24.13 -10.52 -22.83
CA GLY A 192 24.40 -9.54 -21.76
C GLY A 192 25.17 -10.14 -20.58
N LEU A 193 26.04 -11.12 -20.82
CA LEU A 193 26.82 -11.84 -19.81
C LEU A 193 28.05 -11.04 -19.32
N ASP A 194 28.46 -10.06 -20.10
CA ASP A 194 29.55 -9.11 -19.84
C ASP A 194 29.14 -8.01 -18.85
N GLU A 195 27.85 -7.66 -18.80
CA GLU A 195 27.34 -6.64 -17.88
C GLU A 195 27.04 -7.17 -16.47
N GLU A 196 26.93 -6.29 -15.47
CA GLU A 196 26.43 -6.67 -14.15
C GLU A 196 24.89 -6.72 -14.15
N ALA A 197 24.30 -7.68 -13.42
CA ALA A 197 22.85 -7.70 -13.27
C ALA A 197 22.39 -6.52 -12.41
N SER A 198 21.48 -5.69 -12.92
CA SER A 198 21.01 -4.51 -12.20
C SER A 198 20.41 -4.84 -10.82
N GLY A 199 20.71 -3.99 -9.83
CA GLY A 199 20.04 -4.01 -8.54
C GLY A 199 18.58 -3.55 -8.64
N ASP A 200 18.28 -2.65 -9.57
CA ASP A 200 16.91 -2.21 -9.83
C ASP A 200 16.07 -3.34 -10.43
N THR A 201 14.86 -3.56 -9.88
CA THR A 201 14.01 -4.70 -10.26
C THR A 201 13.49 -4.59 -11.69
N ALA A 202 13.15 -3.39 -12.17
CA ALA A 202 12.60 -3.20 -13.51
C ALA A 202 13.68 -3.37 -14.58
N LEU A 203 14.86 -2.77 -14.37
CA LEU A 203 16.01 -2.96 -15.25
C LEU A 203 16.51 -4.41 -15.25
N PHE A 204 16.55 -5.04 -14.07
CA PHE A 204 16.85 -6.47 -13.95
C PHE A 204 15.90 -7.32 -14.80
N LEU A 205 14.59 -7.11 -14.66
CA LEU A 205 13.58 -7.88 -15.39
C LEU A 205 13.71 -7.71 -16.91
N ALA A 206 13.90 -6.47 -17.37
CA ALA A 206 14.09 -6.19 -18.80
C ALA A 206 15.33 -6.91 -19.35
N GLY A 207 16.50 -6.72 -18.71
CA GLY A 207 17.75 -7.35 -19.14
C GLY A 207 17.69 -8.87 -19.08
N ALA A 208 17.11 -9.44 -18.01
CA ALA A 208 16.97 -10.88 -17.87
C ALA A 208 16.05 -11.50 -18.93
N ARG A 209 14.96 -10.82 -19.30
CA ARG A 209 14.07 -11.27 -20.39
C ARG A 209 14.80 -11.28 -21.74
N HIS A 210 15.56 -10.23 -22.05
CA HIS A 210 16.37 -10.20 -23.26
C HIS A 210 17.40 -11.34 -23.30
N ALA A 211 18.11 -11.57 -22.20
CA ALA A 211 19.08 -12.66 -22.11
C ALA A 211 18.43 -14.05 -22.24
N VAL A 212 17.27 -14.29 -21.62
CA VAL A 212 16.53 -15.57 -21.75
C VAL A 212 16.03 -15.75 -23.18
N ALA A 213 15.50 -14.70 -23.81
CA ALA A 213 15.04 -14.77 -25.20
C ALA A 213 16.21 -15.06 -26.17
N ALA A 214 17.37 -14.42 -25.98
CA ALA A 214 18.57 -14.71 -26.76
C ALA A 214 19.07 -16.14 -26.52
N ALA A 215 19.05 -16.62 -25.28
CA ALA A 215 19.46 -17.98 -24.93
C ALA A 215 18.58 -19.07 -25.58
N GLN A 216 17.34 -18.76 -25.95
CA GLN A 216 16.43 -19.66 -26.67
C GLN A 216 16.71 -19.72 -28.18
N GLN A 217 17.56 -18.84 -28.71
CA GLN A 217 17.90 -18.81 -30.13
C GLN A 217 19.15 -19.64 -30.44
N GLU A 218 19.24 -20.18 -31.65
CA GLU A 218 20.45 -20.83 -32.13
C GLU A 218 21.54 -19.79 -32.48
N PRO A 219 22.83 -20.08 -32.23
CA PRO A 219 23.41 -21.37 -31.79
C PRO A 219 23.45 -21.58 -30.27
N TYR A 220 22.89 -20.64 -29.48
CA TYR A 220 23.01 -20.64 -28.02
C TYR A 220 22.19 -21.74 -27.35
N ALA A 221 20.97 -21.96 -27.84
CA ALA A 221 20.05 -22.96 -27.30
C ALA A 221 20.68 -24.36 -27.28
N SER A 222 21.23 -24.82 -28.42
CA SER A 222 21.89 -26.12 -28.52
C SER A 222 23.10 -26.25 -27.57
N ARG A 223 23.90 -25.19 -27.43
CA ARG A 223 25.08 -25.19 -26.54
C ARG A 223 24.70 -25.20 -25.05
N LEU A 224 23.69 -24.42 -24.67
CA LEU A 224 23.18 -24.39 -23.30
C LEU A 224 22.50 -25.71 -22.93
N ALA A 225 21.77 -26.33 -23.87
CA ALA A 225 21.15 -27.63 -23.66
C ALA A 225 22.21 -28.72 -23.35
N ALA A 226 23.34 -28.71 -24.06
CA ALA A 226 24.47 -29.60 -23.76
C ALA A 226 25.06 -29.40 -22.35
N ALA A 227 24.85 -28.23 -21.75
CA ALA A 227 25.31 -27.87 -20.41
C ALA A 227 24.18 -27.82 -19.36
N THR A 228 23.14 -28.64 -19.53
CA THR A 228 21.99 -28.82 -18.60
C THR A 228 20.97 -27.69 -18.56
N TRP A 229 21.08 -26.69 -19.43
CA TRP A 229 20.08 -25.62 -19.62
C TRP A 229 19.31 -25.85 -20.92
N ASN A 230 18.48 -26.90 -20.92
CA ASN A 230 17.61 -27.26 -22.03
C ASN A 230 16.43 -26.27 -22.19
N ALA A 231 15.64 -26.47 -23.25
CA ALA A 231 14.47 -25.64 -23.56
C ALA A 231 13.48 -25.52 -22.38
N GLU A 232 13.24 -26.61 -21.63
CA GLU A 232 12.35 -26.59 -20.46
C GLU A 232 12.87 -25.66 -19.36
N ARG A 233 14.17 -25.68 -19.06
CA ARG A 233 14.75 -24.77 -18.06
C ARG A 233 14.74 -23.31 -18.50
N LEU A 234 14.96 -23.06 -19.79
CA LEU A 234 14.83 -21.71 -20.35
C LEU A 234 13.38 -21.22 -20.31
N ALA A 235 12.41 -22.09 -20.58
CA ALA A 235 10.98 -21.79 -20.45
C ALA A 235 10.60 -21.51 -18.98
N LEU A 236 11.10 -22.31 -18.03
CA LEU A 236 10.92 -22.07 -16.60
C LEU A 236 11.49 -20.72 -16.15
N ALA A 237 12.67 -20.35 -16.66
CA ALA A 237 13.26 -19.04 -16.39
C ALA A 237 12.39 -17.91 -16.93
N GLY A 238 11.89 -18.03 -18.16
CA GLY A 238 10.91 -17.09 -18.74
C GLY A 238 9.67 -16.95 -17.87
N ALA A 239 9.03 -18.07 -17.51
CA ALA A 239 7.84 -18.09 -16.66
C ALA A 239 8.08 -17.46 -15.28
N THR A 240 9.28 -17.62 -14.70
CA THR A 240 9.64 -17.01 -13.42
C THR A 240 9.78 -15.49 -13.54
N LEU A 241 10.36 -15.00 -14.64
CA LEU A 241 10.44 -13.56 -14.93
C LEU A 241 9.04 -12.97 -15.16
N ASP A 242 8.17 -13.70 -15.84
CA ASP A 242 6.77 -13.29 -16.03
C ASP A 242 5.99 -13.26 -14.71
N ALA A 243 6.22 -14.22 -13.82
CA ALA A 243 5.65 -14.22 -12.48
C ALA A 243 6.13 -13.00 -11.65
N LEU A 244 7.40 -12.60 -11.77
CA LEU A 244 7.89 -11.35 -11.17
C LEU A 244 7.19 -10.12 -11.77
N ALA A 245 7.05 -10.05 -13.09
CA ALA A 245 6.36 -8.94 -13.75
C ALA A 245 4.91 -8.82 -13.26
N ALA A 246 4.19 -9.94 -13.19
CA ALA A 246 2.83 -9.99 -12.66
C ALA A 246 2.77 -9.55 -11.19
N ALA A 247 3.75 -9.94 -10.36
CA ALA A 247 3.81 -9.54 -8.95
C ALA A 247 4.06 -8.03 -8.78
N ILE A 248 4.84 -7.40 -9.67
CA ILE A 248 5.05 -5.94 -9.68
C ILE A 248 3.73 -5.21 -9.98
N LEU A 249 3.00 -5.64 -11.00
CA LEU A 249 1.70 -5.06 -11.35
C LEU A 249 0.68 -5.24 -10.21
N ALA A 250 0.57 -6.44 -9.65
CA ALA A 250 -0.32 -6.72 -8.53
C ALA A 250 0.00 -5.87 -7.29
N ARG A 251 1.28 -5.54 -7.04
CA ARG A 251 1.66 -4.59 -5.98
C ARG A 251 1.17 -3.17 -6.29
N GLN A 252 1.35 -2.70 -7.52
CA GLN A 252 0.92 -1.36 -7.93
C GLN A 252 -0.61 -1.22 -7.83
N GLU A 253 -1.36 -2.22 -8.26
CA GLU A 253 -2.81 -2.27 -8.12
C GLU A 253 -3.24 -2.25 -6.65
N ALA A 254 -2.64 -3.10 -5.80
CA ALA A 254 -2.95 -3.13 -4.37
C ALA A 254 -2.60 -1.80 -3.66
N GLU A 255 -1.54 -1.12 -4.11
CA GLU A 255 -1.20 0.21 -3.64
C GLU A 255 -2.26 1.25 -4.01
N GLN A 256 -2.73 1.24 -5.25
CA GLN A 256 -3.77 2.15 -5.71
C GLN A 256 -5.08 1.93 -4.95
N VAL A 257 -5.49 0.67 -4.77
CA VAL A 257 -6.68 0.30 -3.97
C VAL A 257 -6.55 0.81 -2.52
N ALA A 258 -5.37 0.69 -1.90
CA ALA A 258 -5.13 1.20 -0.55
C ALA A 258 -5.21 2.74 -0.46
N ILE A 259 -4.75 3.46 -1.50
CA ILE A 259 -4.88 4.92 -1.61
C ILE A 259 -6.36 5.31 -1.71
N GLU A 260 -7.11 4.66 -2.59
CA GLU A 260 -8.54 4.91 -2.80
C GLU A 260 -9.37 4.61 -1.56
N ALA A 261 -9.14 3.47 -0.89
CA ALA A 261 -9.80 3.14 0.36
C ALA A 261 -9.48 4.15 1.47
N THR A 262 -8.25 4.69 1.50
CA THR A 262 -7.89 5.76 2.44
C THR A 262 -8.66 7.05 2.15
N ARG A 263 -8.79 7.44 0.88
CA ARG A 263 -9.58 8.62 0.46
C ARG A 263 -11.06 8.45 0.80
N ALA A 264 -11.65 7.30 0.46
CA ALA A 264 -13.05 6.99 0.75
C ALA A 264 -13.36 7.08 2.25
N ARG A 265 -12.52 6.48 3.09
CA ARG A 265 -12.62 6.58 4.55
C ARG A 265 -12.53 8.02 5.05
N ASN A 266 -11.60 8.81 4.52
CA ASN A 266 -11.47 10.22 4.93
C ASN A 266 -12.72 11.02 4.55
N ALA A 267 -13.25 10.82 3.35
CA ALA A 267 -14.49 11.46 2.89
C ALA A 267 -15.69 11.06 3.77
N ALA A 268 -15.82 9.78 4.11
CA ALA A 268 -16.85 9.30 5.04
C ALA A 268 -16.72 9.94 6.43
N ALA A 269 -15.49 10.09 6.95
CA ALA A 269 -15.24 10.72 8.23
C ALA A 269 -15.63 12.21 8.23
N VAL A 270 -15.33 12.95 7.15
CA VAL A 270 -15.77 14.34 6.99
C VAL A 270 -17.29 14.44 6.99
N LYS A 271 -17.99 13.53 6.30
CA LYS A 271 -19.46 13.49 6.28
C LYS A 271 -20.04 13.26 7.68
N VAL A 272 -19.48 12.31 8.43
CA VAL A 272 -19.89 12.02 9.82
C VAL A 272 -19.66 13.24 10.71
N ARG A 273 -18.47 13.87 10.67
CA ARG A 273 -18.18 15.06 11.49
C ARG A 273 -19.13 16.22 11.18
N ARG A 274 -19.44 16.45 9.90
CA ARG A 274 -20.36 17.52 9.49
C ARG A 274 -21.75 17.30 10.07
N ARG A 275 -22.28 16.08 9.94
CA ARG A 275 -23.59 15.71 10.49
C ARG A 275 -23.62 15.81 12.01
N ALA A 276 -22.58 15.32 12.68
CA ALA A 276 -22.43 15.44 14.12
C ALA A 276 -22.41 16.90 14.60
N ARG A 277 -21.67 17.76 13.90
CA ARG A 277 -21.62 19.21 14.20
C ARG A 277 -22.99 19.86 14.02
N GLN A 278 -23.68 19.56 12.93
CA GLN A 278 -25.03 20.07 12.68
C GLN A 278 -26.01 19.67 13.79
N LEU A 279 -25.99 18.40 14.18
CA LEU A 279 -26.83 17.88 15.27
C LEU A 279 -26.49 18.54 16.62
N ARG A 280 -25.20 18.70 16.95
CA ARG A 280 -24.75 19.39 18.16
C ARG A 280 -25.21 20.83 18.22
N VAL A 281 -24.97 21.60 17.15
CA VAL A 281 -25.34 23.02 17.09
C VAL A 281 -26.85 23.21 17.24
N ALA A 282 -27.65 22.36 16.60
CA ALA A 282 -29.10 22.46 16.71
C ALA A 282 -29.60 22.15 18.13
N ILE A 283 -29.06 21.12 18.77
CA ILE A 283 -29.41 20.78 20.16
C ILE A 283 -28.96 21.88 21.12
N GLU A 284 -27.74 22.41 20.99
CA GLU A 284 -27.25 23.52 21.81
C GLU A 284 -28.10 24.78 21.65
N LEU A 285 -28.50 25.11 20.42
CA LEU A 285 -29.36 26.26 20.13
C LEU A 285 -30.74 26.09 20.75
N LEU A 286 -31.33 24.89 20.66
CA LEU A 286 -32.61 24.56 21.30
C LEU A 286 -32.54 24.67 22.82
N LEU A 287 -31.51 24.08 23.45
CA LEU A 287 -31.31 24.15 24.89
C LEU A 287 -31.03 25.58 25.38
N GLY A 288 -30.42 26.43 24.54
CA GLY A 288 -30.23 27.84 24.83
C GLY A 288 -31.52 28.66 24.80
N GLN A 289 -32.46 28.31 23.92
CA GLN A 289 -33.78 28.94 23.84
C GLN A 289 -34.75 28.44 24.91
N HIS A 290 -34.57 27.19 25.35
CA HIS A 290 -35.44 26.49 26.28
C HIS A 290 -34.66 25.97 27.50
N PRO A 291 -34.25 26.85 28.44
CA PRO A 291 -33.44 26.48 29.59
C PRO A 291 -34.17 25.53 30.57
N GLU A 292 -35.49 25.41 30.47
CA GLU A 292 -36.32 24.45 31.21
C GLU A 292 -36.10 22.99 30.80
N LEU A 293 -35.52 22.74 29.62
CA LEU A 293 -35.30 21.40 29.11
C LEU A 293 -34.06 20.76 29.76
N SER A 294 -34.20 19.48 30.13
CA SER A 294 -33.06 18.69 30.56
C SER A 294 -32.17 18.33 29.37
N ARG A 295 -30.86 18.41 29.56
CA ARG A 295 -29.91 17.99 28.53
C ARG A 295 -30.08 16.49 28.23
N PRO A 296 -30.06 16.08 26.95
CA PRO A 296 -30.00 14.67 26.60
C PRO A 296 -28.80 14.01 27.28
N VAL A 297 -28.92 12.73 27.61
CA VAL A 297 -27.78 11.94 28.05
C VAL A 297 -26.70 12.03 26.95
N TRP A 298 -25.45 12.30 27.33
CA TRP A 298 -24.28 12.49 26.45
C TRP A 298 -24.10 13.89 25.81
N PHE A 299 -24.81 14.91 26.30
CA PHE A 299 -24.58 16.36 26.03
C PHE A 299 -24.02 17.14 27.22
#